data_AF-A0A5D2DSD0-F1
#
_entry.id   AF-A0A5D2DSD0-F1
#
_cell.length_a   1.000
_cell.length_b   1.000
_cell.length_c   1.000
_cell.angle_alpha   90.00
_cell.angle_beta   90.00
_cell.angle_gamma   90.00
#
_symmetry.space_group_name_H-M   'P 1'
#
loop_
_entity.id
_entity.type
_entity.pdbx_description
1 polymer ?
#
loop_
_entity_poly.entity_id
_entity_poly.type
_entity_poly.pdbx_seq_one_letter_code
_entity_poly.pdbx_strand_id
1 'polypeptide(L)'
;MNQKTLLYRSDASRFIAFPFSKPDGRDAKTKSSRWSKVSSESSSSPTNDPDFSALPFDILTKIAAPFNFPNLLAASLVCRSWGDALRALREAMVLLRQGKQFKHGRGGVGRNLEKALVSFLKGAARGSTLAMVDAGLIYWERGQKEEAIALYQKAAALGDAAGQCNLGISYLNTQPLNHKEAVKWLHQASVGGHVRAQYQLALCLHQGLGVEQNLQEAVKWYLKAAEGGYVRAMYNASLCYTFGEGLSHSRRQARKWMKRAADRGHGKAQFEHGLALFSEGELLKAIVYLELATRSGEAAATHVKNAILQQLSATSRDLALLLTDNWRALPSSR
;
A
#
# COMPACT_ATOMS: atom_id res chain seq x y z
N MET A 1 0.22 41.07 -6.15
CA MET A 1 -0.78 42.12 -6.49
C MET A 1 -2.07 41.45 -6.94
N ASN A 2 -3.20 42.13 -6.69
CA ASN A 2 -4.53 41.99 -7.28
C ASN A 2 -5.22 40.60 -7.27
N GLN A 3 -6.34 40.56 -6.55
CA GLN A 3 -7.41 39.57 -6.66
C GLN A 3 -8.02 39.57 -8.08
N LYS A 4 -8.71 38.49 -8.45
CA LYS A 4 -10.00 38.60 -9.16
C LYS A 4 -10.98 37.53 -8.65
N THR A 5 -11.84 37.94 -7.73
CA THR A 5 -13.01 37.18 -7.29
C THR A 5 -14.05 37.18 -8.41
N LEU A 6 -14.69 36.04 -8.69
CA LEU A 6 -15.89 35.97 -9.52
C LEU A 6 -16.93 35.07 -8.85
N LEU A 7 -18.08 35.66 -8.54
CA LEU A 7 -19.26 34.98 -8.03
C LEU A 7 -20.18 34.64 -9.20
N TYR A 8 -20.67 33.41 -9.26
CA TYR A 8 -21.98 33.14 -9.85
C TYR A 8 -22.72 32.06 -9.06
N ARG A 9 -24.05 31.98 -9.25
CA ARG A 9 -24.99 31.42 -8.28
C ARG A 9 -26.10 30.65 -9.00
N SER A 10 -26.49 29.49 -8.46
CA SER A 10 -27.68 28.67 -8.88
C SER A 10 -27.60 28.12 -10.32
N ASP A 11 -28.25 27.02 -10.68
CA ASP A 11 -29.54 26.52 -10.17
C ASP A 11 -29.65 24.98 -10.02
N ALA A 12 -30.85 24.47 -9.71
CA ALA A 12 -31.07 23.12 -9.19
C ALA A 12 -31.92 22.16 -10.06
N SER A 13 -31.53 20.88 -10.04
CA SER A 13 -32.39 19.69 -10.25
C SER A 13 -31.58 18.45 -9.80
N ARG A 14 -31.96 17.59 -8.84
CA ARG A 14 -33.21 16.84 -8.58
C ARG A 14 -33.60 15.88 -9.70
N PHE A 15 -33.36 14.57 -9.49
CA PHE A 15 -34.30 13.42 -9.56
C PHE A 15 -33.48 12.14 -9.24
N ILE A 16 -33.59 11.58 -8.03
CA ILE A 16 -34.39 10.40 -7.65
C ILE A 16 -33.94 9.09 -8.33
N ALA A 17 -33.67 8.07 -7.50
CA ALA A 17 -33.40 6.69 -7.90
C ALA A 17 -34.57 5.78 -7.47
N PHE A 18 -34.79 4.69 -8.22
CA PHE A 18 -35.76 3.64 -7.88
C PHE A 18 -35.06 2.39 -7.33
N PRO A 19 -35.53 1.80 -6.20
CA PRO A 19 -35.05 0.51 -5.72
C PRO A 19 -35.85 -0.65 -6.34
N PHE A 20 -35.19 -1.81 -6.54
CA PHE A 20 -35.88 -3.07 -6.82
C PHE A 20 -35.96 -3.95 -5.56
N SER A 21 -37.09 -4.63 -5.41
CA SER A 21 -37.48 -5.38 -4.22
C SER A 21 -37.12 -6.87 -4.29
N LYS A 22 -37.06 -7.52 -3.11
CA LYS A 22 -37.17 -8.98 -2.95
C LYS A 22 -38.60 -9.36 -2.55
N PRO A 23 -39.06 -10.59 -2.83
CA PRO A 23 -40.19 -11.21 -2.15
C PRO A 23 -39.76 -12.11 -0.97
N ASP A 24 -40.62 -12.21 0.04
CA ASP A 24 -40.70 -13.31 1.03
C ASP A 24 -41.27 -14.59 0.37
N GLY A 25 -41.34 -15.80 0.96
CA GLY A 25 -41.00 -16.30 2.31
C GLY A 25 -42.16 -17.13 2.92
N ARG A 26 -41.87 -18.12 3.80
CA ARG A 26 -42.78 -19.15 4.41
C ARG A 26 -43.20 -20.27 3.41
N ASP A 27 -43.56 -21.52 3.77
CA ASP A 27 -43.53 -22.38 4.99
C ASP A 27 -43.80 -23.87 4.56
N ALA A 28 -43.75 -24.98 5.32
CA ALA A 28 -43.36 -25.34 6.71
C ALA A 28 -43.15 -26.88 6.88
N LYS A 29 -42.52 -27.29 8.01
CA LYS A 29 -42.70 -28.56 8.79
C LYS A 29 -42.64 -29.96 8.13
N THR A 30 -41.49 -30.63 8.37
CA THR A 30 -41.32 -32.01 8.91
C THR A 30 -42.17 -33.20 8.42
N LYS A 31 -41.47 -34.26 7.95
CA LYS A 31 -41.62 -35.65 8.45
C LYS A 31 -40.41 -36.51 8.10
N SER A 32 -40.15 -37.56 8.90
CA SER A 32 -39.06 -38.52 8.71
C SER A 32 -39.60 -39.87 8.24
N SER A 33 -38.96 -40.50 7.25
CA SER A 33 -38.99 -41.95 7.05
C SER A 33 -37.94 -42.44 6.04
N ARG A 34 -37.31 -43.59 6.36
CA ARG A 34 -36.62 -44.54 5.45
C ARG A 34 -35.65 -43.98 4.40
N TRP A 35 -34.36 -44.23 4.61
CA TRP A 35 -33.45 -44.53 3.51
C TRP A 35 -33.91 -45.79 2.76
N SER A 36 -34.02 -45.70 1.44
CA SER A 36 -34.01 -46.82 0.51
C SER A 36 -32.86 -46.62 -0.48
N LYS A 37 -32.11 -47.69 -0.79
CA LYS A 37 -31.06 -47.62 -1.81
C LYS A 37 -31.70 -47.39 -3.17
N VAL A 38 -31.43 -46.24 -3.78
CA VAL A 38 -31.53 -46.04 -5.23
C VAL A 38 -30.11 -46.09 -5.78
N SER A 39 -29.81 -47.10 -6.60
CA SER A 39 -28.56 -47.19 -7.34
C SER A 39 -28.60 -46.17 -8.48
N SER A 40 -27.99 -45.01 -8.26
CA SER A 40 -27.78 -44.01 -9.30
C SER A 40 -26.68 -44.48 -10.27
N GLU A 41 -27.08 -45.02 -11.41
CA GLU A 41 -26.18 -45.10 -12.57
C GLU A 41 -25.76 -43.68 -12.94
N SER A 42 -24.49 -43.34 -12.77
CA SER A 42 -23.97 -42.01 -13.05
C SER A 42 -23.80 -41.83 -14.56
N SER A 43 -24.90 -41.51 -15.26
CA SER A 43 -24.88 -41.08 -16.65
C SER A 43 -24.13 -39.74 -16.77
N SER A 44 -22.81 -39.81 -16.91
CA SER A 44 -21.93 -38.64 -17.01
C SER A 44 -22.06 -37.97 -18.38
N SER A 45 -23.12 -37.20 -18.56
CA SER A 45 -23.14 -36.14 -19.57
C SER A 45 -21.94 -35.22 -19.31
N PRO A 46 -21.03 -35.02 -20.27
CA PRO A 46 -19.87 -34.17 -20.05
C PRO A 46 -20.34 -32.73 -19.84
N THR A 47 -20.12 -32.19 -18.65
CA THR A 47 -20.23 -30.75 -18.46
C THR A 47 -19.07 -30.11 -19.20
N ASN A 48 -19.34 -29.07 -19.99
CA ASN A 48 -18.30 -28.26 -20.65
C ASN A 48 -17.64 -27.29 -19.65
N ASP A 49 -17.43 -27.74 -18.41
CA ASP A 49 -16.69 -27.00 -17.40
C ASP A 49 -15.20 -27.02 -17.77
N PRO A 50 -14.51 -25.86 -17.79
CA PRO A 50 -13.10 -25.82 -18.17
C PRO A 50 -12.22 -26.51 -17.13
N ASP A 51 -11.56 -27.61 -17.52
CA ASP A 51 -10.62 -28.32 -16.65
C ASP A 51 -9.34 -27.50 -16.42
N PHE A 52 -9.32 -26.76 -15.31
CA PHE A 52 -8.15 -26.01 -14.87
C PHE A 52 -6.94 -26.90 -14.50
N SER A 53 -7.10 -28.22 -14.30
CA SER A 53 -5.98 -29.14 -14.07
C SER A 53 -5.11 -29.35 -15.32
N ALA A 54 -5.69 -29.10 -16.50
CA ALA A 54 -5.04 -29.16 -17.81
C ALA A 54 -4.39 -27.83 -18.26
N LEU A 55 -4.32 -26.80 -17.41
CA LEU A 55 -3.64 -25.54 -17.73
C LEU A 55 -2.17 -25.76 -18.17
N PRO A 56 -1.73 -25.18 -19.31
CA PRO A 56 -0.33 -25.21 -19.71
C PRO A 56 0.61 -24.70 -18.62
N PHE A 57 1.74 -25.38 -18.44
CA PHE A 57 2.67 -25.13 -17.34
C PHE A 57 3.26 -23.71 -17.37
N ASP A 58 3.45 -23.12 -18.55
CA ASP A 58 3.93 -21.74 -18.68
C ASP A 58 2.86 -20.72 -18.25
N ILE A 59 1.58 -20.95 -18.58
CA ILE A 59 0.44 -20.12 -18.15
C ILE A 59 0.29 -20.22 -16.62
N LEU A 60 0.29 -21.43 -16.07
CA LEU A 60 0.18 -21.66 -14.63
C LEU A 60 1.35 -21.05 -13.86
N THR A 61 2.59 -21.18 -14.35
CA THR A 61 3.76 -20.56 -13.70
C THR A 61 3.79 -19.04 -13.85
N LYS A 62 3.30 -18.46 -14.94
CA LYS A 62 3.09 -17.00 -15.07
C LYS A 62 2.08 -16.49 -14.03
N ILE A 63 0.93 -17.17 -13.89
CA ILE A 63 -0.11 -16.81 -12.90
C ILE A 63 0.41 -16.92 -11.46
N ALA A 64 1.22 -17.94 -11.16
CA ALA A 64 1.76 -18.19 -9.83
C ALA A 64 3.09 -17.44 -9.53
N ALA A 65 3.70 -16.77 -10.51
CA ALA A 65 4.97 -16.05 -10.36
C ALA A 65 4.99 -15.00 -9.20
N PRO A 66 3.90 -14.22 -8.96
CA PRO A 66 3.79 -13.32 -7.81
C PRO A 66 3.25 -13.96 -6.52
N PHE A 67 3.02 -15.27 -6.48
CA PHE A 67 2.44 -15.91 -5.28
C PHE A 67 3.43 -15.90 -4.10
N ASN A 68 2.90 -15.54 -2.92
CA ASN A 68 3.57 -15.77 -1.66
C ASN A 68 3.61 -17.27 -1.30
N PHE A 69 4.38 -17.65 -0.28
CA PHE A 69 4.58 -19.06 0.07
C PHE A 69 3.27 -19.81 0.42
N PRO A 70 2.35 -19.27 1.25
CA PRO A 70 1.02 -19.86 1.46
C PRO A 70 0.23 -20.11 0.17
N ASN A 71 0.08 -19.09 -0.69
CA ASN A 71 -0.70 -19.19 -1.93
C ASN A 71 -0.09 -20.22 -2.89
N LEU A 72 1.24 -20.22 -3.01
CA LEU A 72 1.97 -21.15 -3.86
C LEU A 72 1.90 -22.59 -3.34
N LEU A 73 1.93 -22.79 -2.02
CA LEU A 73 1.74 -24.10 -1.40
C LEU A 73 0.32 -24.61 -1.64
N ALA A 74 -0.71 -23.77 -1.45
CA ALA A 74 -2.10 -24.14 -1.72
C ALA A 74 -2.32 -24.52 -3.19
N ALA A 75 -1.84 -23.72 -4.14
CA ALA A 75 -1.89 -24.05 -5.56
C ALA A 75 -1.15 -25.36 -5.90
N SER A 76 -0.01 -25.61 -5.27
CA SER A 76 0.78 -26.84 -5.45
C SER A 76 0.09 -28.11 -4.94
N LEU A 77 -1.00 -27.99 -4.19
CA LEU A 77 -1.78 -29.11 -3.63
C LEU A 77 -3.09 -29.39 -4.38
N VAL A 78 -3.45 -28.58 -5.38
CA VAL A 78 -4.70 -28.74 -6.17
C VAL A 78 -4.71 -30.06 -6.93
N CYS A 79 -3.61 -30.38 -7.61
CA CYS A 79 -3.43 -31.65 -8.31
C CYS A 79 -1.93 -31.91 -8.59
N ARG A 80 -1.58 -33.12 -9.04
CA ARG A 80 -0.18 -33.51 -9.29
C ARG A 80 0.49 -32.68 -10.39
N SER A 81 -0.21 -32.35 -11.48
CA SER A 81 0.33 -31.53 -12.57
C SER A 81 0.73 -30.15 -12.09
N TRP A 82 -0.13 -29.48 -11.30
CA TRP A 82 0.19 -28.20 -10.65
C TRP A 82 1.32 -28.34 -9.63
N GLY A 83 1.33 -29.42 -8.84
CA GLY A 83 2.41 -29.75 -7.92
C GLY A 83 3.77 -29.86 -8.61
N ASP A 84 3.84 -30.46 -9.79
CA ASP A 84 5.07 -30.59 -10.57
C ASP A 84 5.45 -29.29 -11.30
N ALA A 85 4.50 -28.61 -11.95
CA ALA A 85 4.71 -27.33 -12.64
C ALA A 85 5.25 -26.22 -11.70
N LEU A 86 4.69 -26.11 -10.49
CA LEU A 86 5.03 -25.07 -9.52
C LEU A 86 6.32 -25.37 -8.71
N ARG A 87 7.01 -26.48 -8.98
CA ARG A 87 8.19 -26.94 -8.24
C ARG A 87 9.32 -25.90 -8.21
N ALA A 88 9.65 -25.31 -9.36
CA ALA A 88 10.69 -24.28 -9.47
C ALA A 88 10.36 -23.04 -8.61
N LEU A 89 9.11 -22.58 -8.63
CA LEU A 89 8.66 -21.46 -7.79
C LEU A 89 8.75 -21.81 -6.29
N ARG A 90 8.47 -23.06 -5.89
CA ARG A 90 8.61 -23.47 -4.47
C ARG A 90 10.08 -23.44 -4.02
N GLU A 91 11.02 -23.86 -4.86
CA GLU A 91 12.46 -23.67 -4.61
C GLU A 91 12.83 -22.18 -4.53
N ALA A 92 12.25 -21.34 -5.39
CA ALA A 92 12.48 -19.90 -5.38
C ALA A 92 12.09 -19.26 -4.03
N MET A 93 11.05 -19.76 -3.36
CA MET A 93 10.65 -19.27 -2.03
C MET A 93 11.63 -19.64 -0.91
N VAL A 94 12.40 -20.73 -1.06
CA VAL A 94 13.51 -21.06 -0.13
C VAL A 94 14.67 -20.09 -0.36
N LEU A 95 15.02 -19.84 -1.62
CA LEU A 95 16.06 -18.90 -2.00
C LEU A 95 15.71 -17.45 -1.60
N LEU A 96 14.45 -17.03 -1.74
CA LEU A 96 13.94 -15.75 -1.26
C LEU A 96 14.07 -15.61 0.27
N ARG A 97 13.82 -16.69 1.03
CA ARG A 97 13.97 -16.72 2.49
C ARG A 97 15.44 -16.54 2.89
N GLN A 98 16.35 -17.29 2.25
CA GLN A 98 17.80 -17.17 2.45
C GLN A 98 18.30 -15.76 2.11
N GLY A 99 17.87 -15.21 0.97
CA GLY A 99 18.21 -13.85 0.56
C GLY A 99 17.78 -12.80 1.59
N LYS A 100 16.59 -12.97 2.21
CA LYS A 100 16.11 -12.07 3.28
C LYS A 100 16.85 -12.26 4.61
N GLN A 101 17.32 -13.47 4.92
CA GLN A 101 18.22 -13.69 6.06
C GLN A 101 19.55 -12.94 5.87
N PHE A 102 20.17 -13.05 4.68
CA PHE A 102 21.39 -12.32 4.35
C PHE A 102 21.18 -10.80 4.26
N LYS A 103 20.07 -10.30 3.67
CA LYS A 103 19.81 -8.86 3.54
C LYS A 103 19.62 -8.16 4.89
N HIS A 104 19.04 -8.86 5.87
CA HIS A 104 18.67 -8.28 7.17
C HIS A 104 19.52 -8.77 8.37
N GLY A 105 20.45 -9.70 8.17
CA GLY A 105 21.29 -10.24 9.25
C GLY A 105 20.50 -11.03 10.30
N ARG A 106 19.66 -11.99 9.88
CA ARG A 106 18.73 -12.72 10.76
C ARG A 106 19.10 -14.20 10.93
N GLY A 107 18.95 -14.70 12.16
CA GLY A 107 19.12 -16.12 12.49
C GLY A 107 20.59 -16.56 12.57
N GLY A 108 21.43 -15.81 13.31
CA GLY A 108 22.87 -16.07 13.44
C GLY A 108 23.72 -15.68 12.22
N VAL A 109 23.09 -15.43 11.07
CA VAL A 109 23.76 -14.98 9.84
C VAL A 109 23.96 -13.47 9.87
N GLY A 110 25.21 -13.00 9.69
CA GLY A 110 25.52 -11.58 9.55
C GLY A 110 24.99 -10.95 8.25
N ARG A 111 24.72 -9.64 8.25
CA ARG A 111 24.23 -8.91 7.06
C ARG A 111 25.25 -8.99 5.92
N ASN A 112 24.84 -9.50 4.76
CA ASN A 112 25.67 -9.59 3.57
C ASN A 112 24.81 -9.39 2.30
N LEU A 113 25.00 -8.27 1.60
CA LEU A 113 24.16 -7.92 0.43
C LEU A 113 24.50 -8.73 -0.83
N GLU A 114 25.70 -9.32 -0.93
CA GLU A 114 26.12 -10.11 -2.09
C GLU A 114 25.51 -11.51 -2.06
N LYS A 115 25.60 -12.20 -0.92
CA LYS A 115 24.92 -13.47 -0.68
C LYS A 115 23.41 -13.31 -0.79
N ALA A 116 22.86 -12.18 -0.33
CA ALA A 116 21.46 -11.83 -0.55
C ALA A 116 21.13 -11.73 -2.05
N LEU A 117 21.89 -10.95 -2.82
CA LEU A 117 21.69 -10.77 -4.25
C LEU A 117 21.81 -12.09 -5.03
N VAL A 118 22.82 -12.91 -4.75
CA VAL A 118 23.00 -14.24 -5.37
C VAL A 118 21.82 -15.16 -5.05
N SER A 119 21.31 -15.17 -3.82
CA SER A 119 20.09 -15.92 -3.47
C SER A 119 18.86 -15.41 -4.22
N PHE A 120 18.66 -14.09 -4.31
CA PHE A 120 17.53 -13.51 -5.04
C PHE A 120 17.62 -13.77 -6.55
N LEU A 121 18.79 -13.65 -7.17
CA LEU A 121 18.99 -13.97 -8.59
C LEU A 121 18.69 -15.45 -8.89
N LYS A 122 19.10 -16.38 -8.01
CA LYS A 122 18.76 -17.81 -8.14
C LYS A 122 17.26 -18.10 -8.00
N GLY A 123 16.52 -17.25 -7.29
CA GLY A 123 15.05 -17.30 -7.19
C GLY A 123 14.34 -16.63 -8.37
N ALA A 124 14.88 -15.52 -8.88
CA ALA A 124 14.41 -14.84 -10.08
C ALA A 124 14.54 -15.72 -11.33
N ALA A 125 15.65 -16.46 -11.45
CA ALA A 125 15.88 -17.47 -12.49
C ALA A 125 14.89 -18.66 -12.43
N ARG A 126 14.14 -18.81 -11.34
CA ARG A 126 13.05 -19.79 -11.16
C ARG A 126 11.66 -19.17 -11.35
N GLY A 127 11.58 -17.94 -11.85
CA GLY A 127 10.34 -17.23 -12.18
C GLY A 127 9.70 -16.42 -11.05
N SER A 128 10.25 -16.41 -9.82
CA SER A 128 9.63 -15.65 -8.72
C SER A 128 9.81 -14.14 -8.89
N THR A 129 8.71 -13.41 -9.08
CA THR A 129 8.75 -11.94 -9.21
C THR A 129 9.19 -11.26 -7.92
N LEU A 130 8.80 -11.81 -6.76
CA LEU A 130 9.24 -11.35 -5.44
C LEU A 130 10.77 -11.34 -5.35
N ALA A 131 11.43 -12.36 -5.91
CA ALA A 131 12.89 -12.45 -5.97
C ALA A 131 13.50 -11.48 -7.01
N MET A 132 12.83 -11.23 -8.13
CA MET A 132 13.23 -10.18 -9.09
C MET A 132 13.18 -8.80 -8.44
N VAL A 133 12.11 -8.49 -7.68
CA VAL A 133 11.93 -7.22 -6.98
C VAL A 133 12.97 -7.04 -5.88
N ASP A 134 13.21 -8.05 -5.03
CA ASP A 134 14.23 -7.96 -3.97
C ASP A 134 15.68 -7.87 -4.52
N ALA A 135 15.97 -8.52 -5.65
CA ALA A 135 17.24 -8.35 -6.37
C ALA A 135 17.36 -6.93 -6.97
N GLY A 136 16.33 -6.46 -7.66
CA GLY A 136 16.28 -5.12 -8.26
C GLY A 136 16.44 -4.01 -7.22
N LEU A 137 15.90 -4.20 -6.01
CA LEU A 137 16.14 -3.29 -4.88
C LEU A 137 17.62 -3.23 -4.48
N ILE A 138 18.34 -4.35 -4.46
CA ILE A 138 19.78 -4.34 -4.15
C ILE A 138 20.60 -3.68 -5.27
N TYR A 139 20.27 -3.92 -6.54
CA TYR A 139 20.91 -3.21 -7.65
C TYR A 139 20.65 -1.69 -7.58
N TRP A 140 19.43 -1.27 -7.28
CA TRP A 140 19.07 0.13 -7.08
C TRP A 140 19.80 0.75 -5.87
N GLU A 141 19.91 0.03 -4.74
CA GLU A 141 20.71 0.41 -3.56
C GLU A 141 22.21 0.55 -3.88
N ARG A 142 22.71 -0.09 -4.95
CA ARG A 142 24.10 0.00 -5.44
C ARG A 142 24.32 1.05 -6.53
N GLY A 143 23.27 1.74 -6.98
CA GLY A 143 23.33 2.66 -8.13
C GLY A 143 23.33 1.98 -9.51
N GLN A 144 23.23 0.64 -9.56
CA GLN A 144 23.08 -0.17 -10.76
C GLN A 144 21.61 -0.11 -11.22
N LYS A 145 21.23 0.99 -11.89
CA LYS A 145 19.81 1.30 -12.17
C LYS A 145 19.26 0.46 -13.32
N GLU A 146 20.10 0.15 -14.30
CA GLU A 146 19.75 -0.52 -15.53
C GLU A 146 19.37 -1.98 -15.25
N GLU A 147 20.15 -2.69 -14.43
CA GLU A 147 19.86 -4.06 -13.97
C GLU A 147 18.62 -4.10 -13.06
N ALA A 148 18.44 -3.07 -12.22
CA ALA A 148 17.24 -2.92 -11.39
C ALA A 148 15.98 -2.75 -12.25
N ILE A 149 16.01 -1.87 -13.24
CA ILE A 149 14.92 -1.62 -14.20
C ILE A 149 14.60 -2.89 -14.98
N ALA A 150 15.61 -3.61 -15.49
CA ALA A 150 15.41 -4.85 -16.23
C ALA A 150 14.76 -5.97 -15.39
N LEU A 151 15.00 -6.00 -14.08
CA LEU A 151 14.31 -6.91 -13.15
C LEU A 151 12.89 -6.45 -12.82
N TYR A 152 12.66 -5.15 -12.63
CA TYR A 152 11.32 -4.61 -12.41
C TYR A 152 10.42 -4.77 -13.65
N GLN A 153 10.96 -4.63 -14.87
CA GLN A 153 10.25 -4.93 -16.13
C GLN A 153 9.78 -6.39 -16.18
N LYS A 154 10.65 -7.35 -15.85
CA LYS A 154 10.30 -8.78 -15.83
C LYS A 154 9.22 -9.09 -14.79
N ALA A 155 9.34 -8.52 -13.58
CA ALA A 155 8.32 -8.65 -12.55
C ALA A 155 6.98 -8.01 -12.96
N ALA A 156 7.02 -6.82 -13.56
CA ALA A 156 5.84 -6.06 -13.97
C ALA A 156 5.05 -6.74 -15.09
N ALA A 157 5.75 -7.31 -16.07
CA ALA A 157 5.17 -8.11 -17.15
C ALA A 157 4.52 -9.42 -16.66
N LEU A 158 4.98 -9.95 -15.52
CA LEU A 158 4.37 -11.08 -14.80
C LEU A 158 3.27 -10.66 -13.80
N GLY A 159 2.80 -9.40 -13.87
CA GLY A 159 1.68 -8.91 -13.06
C GLY A 159 2.03 -8.49 -11.63
N ASP A 160 3.30 -8.51 -11.23
CA ASP A 160 3.70 -8.15 -9.86
C ASP A 160 3.53 -6.65 -9.59
N ALA A 161 2.57 -6.29 -8.74
CA ALA A 161 2.24 -4.89 -8.48
C ALA A 161 3.36 -4.10 -7.75
N ALA A 162 4.28 -4.77 -7.05
CA ALA A 162 5.46 -4.12 -6.48
C ALA A 162 6.54 -3.90 -7.55
N GLY A 163 6.70 -4.84 -8.50
CA GLY A 163 7.49 -4.68 -9.71
C GLY A 163 7.00 -3.52 -10.58
N GLN A 164 5.69 -3.48 -10.87
CA GLN A 164 5.02 -2.38 -11.58
C GLN A 164 5.23 -1.04 -10.87
N CYS A 165 5.06 -1.01 -9.54
CA CYS A 165 5.27 0.20 -8.74
C CYS A 165 6.73 0.69 -8.78
N ASN A 166 7.70 -0.21 -8.65
CA ASN A 166 9.12 0.15 -8.68
C ASN A 166 9.56 0.55 -10.10
N LEU A 167 9.05 -0.10 -11.14
CA LEU A 167 9.26 0.29 -12.54
C LEU A 167 8.71 1.70 -12.80
N GLY A 168 7.48 1.97 -12.40
CA GLY A 168 6.86 3.29 -12.52
C GLY A 168 7.67 4.37 -11.80
N ILE A 169 8.10 4.12 -10.56
CA ILE A 169 9.00 5.02 -9.82
C ILE A 169 10.35 5.19 -10.55
N SER A 170 10.92 4.15 -11.14
CA SER A 170 12.21 4.23 -11.83
C SER A 170 12.17 5.15 -13.06
N TYR A 171 11.08 5.13 -13.83
CA TYR A 171 10.84 6.03 -14.97
C TYR A 171 10.56 7.49 -14.58
N LEU A 172 10.28 7.78 -13.30
CA LEU A 172 10.21 9.15 -12.74
C LEU A 172 11.57 9.67 -12.23
N ASN A 173 12.60 8.81 -12.10
CA ASN A 173 13.84 9.13 -11.37
C ASN A 173 15.14 8.80 -12.15
N THR A 174 15.05 8.10 -13.27
CA THR A 174 16.20 7.71 -14.12
C THR A 174 16.09 8.40 -15.47
N GLN A 175 17.21 8.91 -15.98
CA GLN A 175 17.25 9.52 -17.30
C GLN A 175 17.47 8.44 -18.38
N PRO A 176 16.81 8.53 -19.56
CA PRO A 176 15.80 9.52 -19.93
C PRO A 176 14.48 9.31 -19.17
N LEU A 177 13.91 10.41 -18.65
CA LEU A 177 12.66 10.38 -17.88
C LEU A 177 11.49 9.98 -18.79
N ASN A 178 10.62 9.10 -18.31
CA ASN A 178 9.45 8.64 -19.06
C ASN A 178 8.19 8.66 -18.19
N HIS A 179 7.70 9.86 -17.89
CA HIS A 179 6.53 10.06 -17.04
C HIS A 179 5.26 9.39 -17.59
N LYS A 180 5.13 9.24 -18.93
CA LYS A 180 3.97 8.59 -19.55
C LYS A 180 3.94 7.08 -19.26
N GLU A 181 5.06 6.38 -19.41
CA GLU A 181 5.16 4.97 -18.99
C GLU A 181 5.08 4.83 -17.46
N ALA A 182 5.65 5.77 -16.70
CA ALA A 182 5.53 5.77 -15.25
C ALA A 182 4.06 5.76 -14.79
N VAL A 183 3.22 6.65 -15.33
CA VAL A 183 1.79 6.71 -15.00
C VAL A 183 1.06 5.42 -15.38
N LYS A 184 1.35 4.79 -16.53
CA LYS A 184 0.74 3.51 -16.91
C LYS A 184 1.00 2.41 -15.88
N TRP A 185 2.27 2.19 -15.52
CA TRP A 185 2.65 1.15 -14.57
C TRP A 185 2.18 1.45 -13.13
N LEU A 186 2.20 2.72 -12.72
CA LEU A 186 1.62 3.15 -11.45
C LEU A 186 0.09 2.95 -11.42
N HIS A 187 -0.62 3.23 -12.53
CA HIS A 187 -2.06 3.01 -12.62
C HIS A 187 -2.42 1.52 -12.53
N GLN A 188 -1.74 0.65 -13.27
CA GLN A 188 -1.96 -0.80 -13.21
C GLN A 188 -1.77 -1.35 -11.79
N ALA A 189 -0.66 -0.98 -11.13
CA ALA A 189 -0.41 -1.35 -9.73
C ALA A 189 -1.43 -0.76 -8.75
N SER A 190 -1.92 0.46 -9.01
CA SER A 190 -2.91 1.15 -8.17
C SER A 190 -4.29 0.51 -8.23
N VAL A 191 -4.70 0.06 -9.42
CA VAL A 191 -5.91 -0.75 -9.64
C VAL A 191 -5.75 -2.13 -8.98
N GLY A 192 -4.56 -2.74 -9.05
CA GLY A 192 -4.18 -3.94 -8.31
C GLY A 192 -4.04 -3.75 -6.78
N GLY A 193 -4.50 -2.62 -6.21
CA GLY A 193 -4.53 -2.38 -4.77
C GLY A 193 -3.18 -2.01 -4.13
N HIS A 194 -2.11 -1.84 -4.90
CA HIS A 194 -0.78 -1.59 -4.34
C HIS A 194 -0.66 -0.16 -3.78
N VAL A 195 -0.82 -0.02 -2.46
CA VAL A 195 -0.96 1.24 -1.74
C VAL A 195 0.15 2.27 -2.03
N ARG A 196 1.41 1.83 -2.19
CA ARG A 196 2.53 2.74 -2.56
C ARG A 196 2.37 3.27 -3.99
N ALA A 197 1.84 2.49 -4.92
CA ALA A 197 1.58 2.95 -6.28
C ALA A 197 0.45 3.99 -6.31
N GLN A 198 -0.61 3.77 -5.53
CA GLN A 198 -1.74 4.70 -5.41
C GLN A 198 -1.28 6.09 -4.97
N TYR A 199 -0.38 6.18 -3.99
CA TYR A 199 0.22 7.45 -3.57
C TYR A 199 1.09 8.11 -4.66
N GLN A 200 1.85 7.33 -5.44
CA GLN A 200 2.70 7.87 -6.51
C GLN A 200 1.87 8.33 -7.72
N LEU A 201 0.81 7.59 -8.08
CA LEU A 201 -0.17 8.01 -9.07
C LEU A 201 -0.88 9.29 -8.64
N ALA A 202 -1.25 9.41 -7.35
CA ALA A 202 -1.82 10.62 -6.79
C ALA A 202 -0.87 11.83 -6.90
N LEU A 203 0.44 11.65 -6.67
CA LEU A 203 1.44 12.69 -6.94
C LEU A 203 1.48 13.09 -8.42
N CYS A 204 1.53 12.11 -9.34
CA CYS A 204 1.56 12.40 -10.78
C CYS A 204 0.33 13.19 -11.24
N LEU A 205 -0.88 12.79 -10.82
CA LEU A 205 -2.14 13.48 -11.11
C LEU A 205 -2.21 14.85 -10.44
N HIS A 206 -1.66 15.01 -9.23
CA HIS A 206 -1.62 16.30 -8.53
C HIS A 206 -0.66 17.29 -9.21
N GLN A 207 0.43 16.80 -9.82
CA GLN A 207 1.51 17.62 -10.37
C GLN A 207 1.51 17.73 -11.91
N GLY A 208 0.65 16.98 -12.62
CA GLY A 208 0.65 16.93 -14.09
C GLY A 208 1.83 16.16 -14.70
N LEU A 209 2.42 15.21 -13.97
CA LEU A 209 3.60 14.47 -14.41
C LEU A 209 3.21 13.27 -15.29
N GLY A 210 3.30 13.44 -16.61
CA GLY A 210 3.04 12.38 -17.59
C GLY A 210 1.55 12.14 -17.91
N VAL A 211 0.68 12.89 -17.24
CA VAL A 211 -0.78 12.92 -17.38
C VAL A 211 -1.23 14.36 -17.10
N GLU A 212 -2.39 14.76 -17.57
CA GLU A 212 -2.96 16.08 -17.24
C GLU A 212 -3.22 16.22 -15.73
N GLN A 213 -3.15 17.45 -15.22
CA GLN A 213 -3.35 17.70 -13.79
C GLN A 213 -4.82 17.49 -13.41
N ASN A 214 -5.08 16.56 -12.49
CA ASN A 214 -6.42 16.23 -12.01
C ASN A 214 -6.43 16.08 -10.49
N LEU A 215 -6.63 17.20 -9.79
CA LEU A 215 -6.70 17.23 -8.32
C LEU A 215 -7.84 16.35 -7.76
N GLN A 216 -8.99 16.28 -8.45
CA GLN A 216 -10.13 15.48 -7.99
C GLN A 216 -9.84 13.98 -8.03
N GLU A 217 -9.04 13.51 -8.99
CA GLU A 217 -8.62 12.11 -9.05
C GLU A 217 -7.43 11.83 -8.14
N ALA A 218 -6.44 12.73 -8.09
CA ALA A 218 -5.31 12.65 -7.17
C ALA A 218 -5.77 12.45 -5.71
N VAL A 219 -6.78 13.21 -5.28
CA VAL A 219 -7.42 13.08 -3.96
C VAL A 219 -8.03 11.70 -3.73
N LYS A 220 -8.72 11.13 -4.73
CA LYS A 220 -9.32 9.78 -4.60
C LYS A 220 -8.22 8.72 -4.41
N TRP A 221 -7.08 8.87 -5.08
CA TRP A 221 -5.94 7.97 -4.92
C TRP A 221 -5.15 8.22 -3.62
N TYR A 222 -5.02 9.46 -3.15
CA TYR A 222 -4.50 9.76 -1.80
C TYR A 222 -5.38 9.15 -0.70
N LEU A 223 -6.70 9.24 -0.81
CA LEU A 223 -7.61 8.67 0.18
C LEU A 223 -7.52 7.14 0.21
N LYS A 224 -7.56 6.45 -0.95
CA LYS A 224 -7.31 5.01 -1.04
C LYS A 224 -5.97 4.61 -0.41
N ALA A 225 -4.90 5.35 -0.72
CA ALA A 225 -3.57 5.08 -0.16
C ALA A 225 -3.51 5.33 1.36
N ALA A 226 -4.22 6.34 1.86
CA ALA A 226 -4.33 6.65 3.29
C ALA A 226 -5.15 5.60 4.06
N GLU A 227 -6.19 5.06 3.44
CA GLU A 227 -7.01 3.95 3.96
C GLU A 227 -6.23 2.64 3.98
N GLY A 228 -5.44 2.36 2.93
CA GLY A 228 -4.44 1.29 2.91
C GLY A 228 -3.21 1.52 3.80
N GLY A 229 -3.24 2.51 4.70
CA GLY A 229 -2.22 2.70 5.73
C GLY A 229 -0.99 3.53 5.34
N TYR A 230 -0.90 4.08 4.12
CA TYR A 230 0.28 4.81 3.67
C TYR A 230 0.39 6.19 4.33
N VAL A 231 1.35 6.34 5.23
CA VAL A 231 1.48 7.48 6.15
C VAL A 231 1.56 8.84 5.44
N ARG A 232 2.33 8.95 4.34
CA ARG A 232 2.41 10.20 3.56
C ARG A 232 1.10 10.52 2.82
N ALA A 233 0.30 9.51 2.47
CA ALA A 233 -1.02 9.73 1.88
C ALA A 233 -2.01 10.28 2.91
N MET A 234 -1.94 9.83 4.17
CA MET A 234 -2.73 10.42 5.26
C MET A 234 -2.42 11.91 5.45
N TYR A 235 -1.13 12.28 5.38
CA TYR A 235 -0.71 13.68 5.44
C TYR A 235 -1.24 14.49 4.23
N ASN A 236 -0.98 14.05 2.99
CA ASN A 236 -1.46 14.75 1.80
C ASN A 236 -3.00 14.85 1.75
N ALA A 237 -3.73 13.78 2.12
CA ALA A 237 -5.18 13.83 2.23
C ALA A 237 -5.67 14.85 3.27
N SER A 238 -4.93 15.03 4.37
CA SER A 238 -5.23 16.08 5.36
C SER A 238 -5.04 17.48 4.79
N LEU A 239 -3.98 17.72 4.00
CA LEU A 239 -3.73 19.00 3.33
C LEU A 239 -4.81 19.31 2.30
N CYS A 240 -5.22 18.34 1.47
CA CYS A 240 -6.29 18.56 0.51
C CYS A 240 -7.62 18.95 1.21
N TYR A 241 -7.94 18.36 2.37
CA TYR A 241 -9.08 18.80 3.20
C TYR A 241 -8.88 20.16 3.88
N THR A 242 -7.64 20.57 4.17
CA THR A 242 -7.30 21.90 4.71
C THR A 242 -7.49 22.99 3.65
N PHE A 243 -7.04 22.77 2.41
CA PHE A 243 -7.05 23.79 1.36
C PHE A 243 -8.25 23.71 0.40
N GLY A 244 -8.99 22.60 0.37
CA GLY A 244 -10.08 22.38 -0.59
C GLY A 244 -9.59 21.96 -1.98
N GLU A 245 -8.38 21.40 -2.07
CA GLU A 245 -7.82 20.86 -3.31
C GLU A 245 -8.56 19.57 -3.68
N GLY A 246 -9.14 19.50 -4.88
CA GLY A 246 -9.78 18.30 -5.41
C GLY A 246 -11.05 17.81 -4.67
N LEU A 247 -11.39 18.40 -3.52
CA LEU A 247 -12.60 18.12 -2.73
C LEU A 247 -13.02 19.33 -1.89
N SER A 248 -14.23 19.31 -1.33
CA SER A 248 -14.72 20.38 -0.46
C SER A 248 -13.91 20.47 0.85
N HIS A 249 -13.47 21.69 1.20
CA HIS A 249 -12.77 21.98 2.45
C HIS A 249 -13.48 21.35 3.67
N SER A 250 -12.72 20.72 4.57
CA SER A 250 -13.27 20.16 5.80
C SER A 250 -12.24 20.06 6.93
N ARG A 251 -12.16 21.11 7.77
CA ARG A 251 -11.37 21.13 9.02
C ARG A 251 -11.54 19.86 9.89
N ARG A 252 -12.72 19.23 9.88
CA ARG A 252 -12.98 17.96 10.60
C ARG A 252 -12.19 16.78 10.01
N GLN A 253 -12.23 16.60 8.69
CA GLN A 253 -11.51 15.51 8.03
C GLN A 253 -10.00 15.79 7.98
N ALA A 254 -9.60 17.06 7.81
CA ALA A 254 -8.21 17.50 7.90
C ALA A 254 -7.58 17.07 9.23
N ARG A 255 -8.13 17.49 10.38
CA ARG A 255 -7.62 17.10 11.71
C ARG A 255 -7.62 15.58 11.92
N LYS A 256 -8.64 14.86 11.44
CA LYS A 256 -8.72 13.39 11.52
C LYS A 256 -7.58 12.70 10.78
N TRP A 257 -7.26 13.14 9.56
CA TRP A 257 -6.18 12.56 8.76
C TRP A 257 -4.79 13.02 9.22
N MET A 258 -4.65 14.29 9.63
CA MET A 258 -3.43 14.84 10.21
C MET A 258 -3.02 14.05 11.46
N LYS A 259 -3.95 13.86 12.41
CA LYS A 259 -3.71 13.05 13.60
C LYS A 259 -3.34 11.60 13.25
N ARG A 260 -4.02 10.98 12.28
CA ARG A 260 -3.67 9.61 11.83
C ARG A 260 -2.26 9.49 11.26
N ALA A 261 -1.73 10.54 10.61
CA ALA A 261 -0.35 10.60 10.15
C ALA A 261 0.64 10.84 11.32
N ALA A 262 0.28 11.72 12.26
CA ALA A 262 1.06 12.00 13.47
C ALA A 262 1.20 10.77 14.39
N ASP A 263 0.09 10.06 14.63
CA ASP A 263 0.00 8.78 15.34
C ASP A 263 0.85 7.67 14.69
N ARG A 264 1.26 7.85 13.43
CA ARG A 264 2.08 6.92 12.64
C ARG A 264 3.50 7.42 12.34
N GLY A 265 3.96 8.47 13.03
CA GLY A 265 5.36 8.91 12.96
C GLY A 265 5.70 9.83 11.78
N HIS A 266 4.71 10.52 11.19
CA HIS A 266 5.00 11.52 10.16
C HIS A 266 5.44 12.84 10.79
N GLY A 267 6.74 13.16 10.76
CA GLY A 267 7.33 14.34 11.42
C GLY A 267 6.54 15.64 11.25
N LYS A 268 6.32 16.09 10.00
CA LYS A 268 5.47 17.26 9.70
C LYS A 268 4.07 17.19 10.29
N ALA A 269 3.44 16.02 10.31
CA ALA A 269 2.11 15.87 10.89
C ALA A 269 2.13 15.91 12.42
N GLN A 270 3.21 15.41 13.04
CA GLN A 270 3.43 15.55 14.48
C GLN A 270 3.66 17.02 14.85
N PHE A 271 4.44 17.76 14.06
CA PHE A 271 4.60 19.20 14.22
C PHE A 271 3.26 19.95 14.07
N GLU A 272 2.56 19.79 12.95
CA GLU A 272 1.28 20.47 12.69
C GLU A 272 0.18 20.07 13.68
N HIS A 273 0.11 18.80 14.10
CA HIS A 273 -0.83 18.38 15.15
C HIS A 273 -0.45 18.95 16.51
N GLY A 274 0.84 19.02 16.84
CA GLY A 274 1.37 19.64 18.06
C GLY A 274 1.05 21.14 18.14
N LEU A 275 1.18 21.87 17.02
CA LEU A 275 0.75 23.28 16.92
C LEU A 275 -0.76 23.45 17.14
N ALA A 276 -1.58 22.57 16.53
CA ALA A 276 -3.02 22.58 16.73
C ALA A 276 -3.40 22.32 18.20
N LEU A 277 -2.78 21.32 18.84
CA LEU A 277 -2.98 21.00 20.26
C LEU A 277 -2.53 22.15 21.18
N PHE A 278 -1.44 22.84 20.85
CA PHE A 278 -1.01 24.03 21.59
C PHE A 278 -2.04 25.17 21.47
N SER A 279 -2.55 25.43 20.27
CA SER A 279 -3.64 26.41 20.05
C SER A 279 -4.97 26.02 20.70
N GLU A 280 -5.22 24.72 20.88
CA GLU A 280 -6.39 24.16 21.56
C GLU A 280 -6.16 24.02 23.10
N GLY A 281 -5.01 24.47 23.63
CA GLY A 281 -4.69 24.49 25.07
C GLY A 281 -4.18 23.18 25.66
N GLU A 282 -4.00 22.13 24.85
CA GLU A 282 -3.63 20.77 25.26
C GLU A 282 -2.11 20.63 25.49
N LEU A 283 -1.51 21.49 26.32
CA LEU A 283 -0.04 21.71 26.43
C LEU A 283 0.79 20.42 26.58
N LEU A 284 0.37 19.48 27.44
CA LEU A 284 1.06 18.20 27.64
C LEU A 284 1.09 17.34 26.36
N LYS A 285 -0.04 17.25 25.64
CA LYS A 285 -0.11 16.50 24.37
C LYS A 285 0.68 17.21 23.29
N ALA A 286 0.61 18.55 23.24
CA ALA A 286 1.36 19.37 22.30
C ALA A 286 2.87 19.09 22.41
N ILE A 287 3.43 19.09 23.63
CA ILE A 287 4.85 18.76 23.84
C ILE A 287 5.19 17.35 23.34
N VAL A 288 4.37 16.32 23.62
CA VAL A 288 4.65 14.96 23.14
C VAL A 288 4.78 14.90 21.62
N TYR A 289 3.85 15.50 20.87
CA TYR A 289 3.97 15.52 19.41
C TYR A 289 5.10 16.44 18.90
N LEU A 290 5.39 17.56 19.57
CA LEU A 290 6.50 18.45 19.20
C LEU A 290 7.88 17.84 19.49
N GLU A 291 8.03 17.06 20.56
CA GLU A 291 9.24 16.30 20.87
C GLU A 291 9.45 15.16 19.87
N LEU A 292 8.39 14.41 19.52
CA LEU A 292 8.44 13.43 18.44
C LEU A 292 8.82 14.08 17.09
N ALA A 293 8.29 15.27 16.81
CA ALA A 293 8.66 16.05 15.63
C ALA A 293 10.13 16.48 15.65
N THR A 294 10.65 16.99 16.78
CA THR A 294 12.10 17.26 16.98
C THR A 294 12.92 16.00 16.69
N ARG A 295 12.55 14.84 17.26
CA ARG A 295 13.24 13.55 17.06
C ARG A 295 13.20 13.07 15.61
N SER A 296 12.20 13.48 14.83
CA SER A 296 12.07 13.19 13.39
C SER A 296 12.85 14.17 12.47
N GLY A 297 13.40 15.26 13.03
CA GLY A 297 14.18 16.27 12.29
C GLY A 297 13.50 17.62 12.08
N GLU A 298 12.26 17.82 12.55
CA GLU A 298 11.53 19.09 12.40
C GLU A 298 12.06 20.15 13.40
N ALA A 299 13.17 20.81 13.05
CA ALA A 299 13.87 21.75 13.93
C ALA A 299 12.96 22.88 14.49
N ALA A 300 11.97 23.33 13.72
CA ALA A 300 11.00 24.34 14.15
C ALA A 300 10.18 23.90 15.39
N ALA A 301 9.95 22.60 15.57
CA ALA A 301 9.24 22.04 16.72
C ALA A 301 9.95 22.34 18.04
N THR A 302 11.29 22.39 18.03
CA THR A 302 12.12 22.63 19.22
C THR A 302 11.85 24.01 19.84
N HIS A 303 11.70 25.05 19.02
CA HIS A 303 11.43 26.41 19.52
C HIS A 303 10.07 26.50 20.22
N VAL A 304 9.02 25.94 19.61
CA VAL A 304 7.66 25.94 20.18
C VAL A 304 7.60 25.06 21.43
N LYS A 305 8.19 23.86 21.39
CA LYS A 305 8.32 22.97 22.55
C LYS A 305 8.97 23.68 23.73
N ASN A 306 10.09 24.39 23.51
CA ASN A 306 10.80 25.09 24.57
C ASN A 306 9.98 26.23 25.18
N ALA A 307 9.20 26.96 24.37
CA ALA A 307 8.28 27.99 24.85
C ALA A 307 7.14 27.40 25.72
N ILE A 308 6.61 26.22 25.38
CA ILE A 308 5.60 25.55 26.22
C ILE A 308 6.23 24.98 27.51
N LEU A 309 7.45 24.42 27.45
CA LEU A 309 8.16 23.90 28.62
C LEU A 309 8.39 24.98 29.70
N GLN A 310 8.60 26.24 29.30
CA GLN A 310 8.70 27.39 30.21
C GLN A 310 7.39 27.69 30.96
N GLN A 311 6.23 27.35 30.39
CA GLN A 311 4.90 27.57 30.99
C GLN A 311 4.47 26.45 31.96
N LEU A 312 5.26 25.37 32.09
CA LEU A 312 4.90 24.17 32.85
C LEU A 312 5.76 23.94 34.09
N SER A 313 5.17 23.28 35.09
CA SER A 313 5.87 22.75 36.27
C SER A 313 6.88 21.67 35.87
N ALA A 314 7.94 21.48 36.66
CA ALA A 314 8.92 20.39 36.44
C ALA A 314 8.24 19.02 36.26
N THR A 315 7.33 18.67 37.19
CA THR A 315 6.53 17.43 37.13
C THR A 315 5.76 17.23 35.82
N SER A 316 5.29 18.31 35.19
CA SER A 316 4.60 18.25 33.89
C SER A 316 5.57 18.03 32.72
N ARG A 317 6.81 18.54 32.83
CA ARG A 317 7.88 18.29 31.84
C ARG A 317 8.34 16.84 31.90
N ASP A 318 8.58 16.32 33.10
CA ASP A 318 9.05 14.95 33.33
C ASP A 318 8.01 13.93 32.83
N LEU A 319 6.72 14.18 33.10
CA LEU A 319 5.61 13.40 32.57
C LEU A 319 5.56 13.43 31.03
N ALA A 320 5.75 14.60 30.40
CA ALA A 320 5.72 14.72 28.95
C ALA A 320 6.90 13.98 28.27
N LEU A 321 8.09 14.01 28.88
CA LEU A 321 9.24 13.21 28.43
C LEU A 321 8.94 11.71 28.56
N LEU A 322 8.47 11.26 29.73
CA LEU A 322 8.13 9.86 29.98
C LEU A 322 7.02 9.33 29.04
N LEU A 323 6.01 10.15 28.72
CA LEU A 323 4.99 9.82 27.72
C LEU A 323 5.58 9.71 26.30
N THR A 324 6.63 10.48 26.00
CA THR A 324 7.28 10.48 24.68
C THR A 324 8.25 9.30 24.50
N ASP A 325 8.99 8.93 25.55
CA ASP A 325 9.91 7.79 25.52
C ASP A 325 9.18 6.44 25.49
N ASN A 326 7.98 6.38 26.09
CA ASN A 326 7.07 5.23 25.97
C ASN A 326 6.25 5.23 24.67
N TRP A 327 6.29 6.30 23.85
CA TRP A 327 5.49 6.39 22.64
C TRP A 327 5.94 5.40 21.57
N ARG A 328 4.96 4.76 20.92
CA ARG A 328 5.17 3.88 19.77
C ARG A 328 4.21 4.28 18.66
N ALA A 329 4.71 4.40 17.43
CA ALA A 329 3.88 4.64 16.26
C ALA A 329 2.85 3.51 16.10
N LEU A 330 1.59 3.86 15.81
CA LEU A 330 0.55 2.87 15.56
C LEU A 330 0.93 2.01 14.33
N PRO A 331 0.90 0.67 14.44
CA PRO A 331 1.27 -0.19 13.31
C PRO A 331 0.34 0.08 12.13
N SER A 332 0.86 -0.01 10.90
CA SER A 332 0.00 -0.10 9.70
C SER A 332 -1.01 -1.23 9.90
N SER A 333 -2.30 -0.96 9.67
CA SER A 333 -3.30 -2.03 9.57
C SER A 333 -2.85 -3.04 8.53
N ARG A 334 -2.94 -4.33 8.88
CA ARG A 334 -2.60 -5.45 8.01
C ARG A 334 -3.71 -5.72 7.00
#